data_AF-A0A5D2H8V7-F1
#
_entry.id   AF-A0A5D2H8V7-F1
#
_cell.length_a   1.000
_cell.length_b   1.000
_cell.length_c   1.000
_cell.angle_alpha   90.00
_cell.angle_beta   90.00
_cell.angle_gamma   90.00
#
_symmetry.space_group_name_H-M   'P 1'
#
loop_
_entity.id
_entity.type
_entity.pdbx_description
1 polymer ?
#
loop_
_entity_poly.entity_id
_entity_poly.type
_entity_poly.pdbx_seq_one_letter_code
_entity_poly.pdbx_strand_id
1 'polypeptide(L)'
;MLKGNQIACNFPACKGLEALVHHFSGCKTRVPGGCGHCKRMWQLLEIHSRMCNERDSCKVPLCRHFKEKIQQQCKKDETKWKLLVNKVIAAKNGSYLFSSR
;
A
#
# COMPACT_ATOMS: atom_id res chain seq x y z
N MET A 1 -5.67 28.42 -13.01
CA MET A 1 -6.77 27.56 -12.53
C MET A 1 -7.36 26.84 -13.73
N LEU A 2 -7.28 25.51 -13.80
CA LEU A 2 -7.75 24.75 -14.97
C LEU A 2 -9.28 24.72 -14.96
N LYS A 3 -9.90 25.69 -15.62
CA LYS A 3 -11.35 25.70 -15.88
C LYS A 3 -11.58 24.91 -17.17
N GLY A 4 -11.52 23.58 -17.03
CA GLY A 4 -11.89 22.65 -18.10
C GLY A 4 -13.41 22.55 -18.18
N ASN A 5 -13.94 22.55 -19.40
CA ASN A 5 -15.34 22.37 -19.76
C ASN A 5 -16.01 21.29 -18.88
N GLN A 6 -16.89 21.67 -17.97
CA GLN A 6 -17.49 20.74 -16.98
C GLN A 6 -18.57 19.89 -17.64
N ILE A 7 -18.19 18.74 -18.18
CA ILE A 7 -19.14 17.64 -18.34
C ILE A 7 -19.41 17.10 -16.95
N ALA A 8 -20.67 17.12 -16.52
CA ALA A 8 -21.07 16.56 -15.23
C ALA A 8 -20.78 15.05 -15.22
N CYS A 9 -19.90 14.61 -14.33
CA CYS A 9 -19.66 13.18 -14.13
C CYS A 9 -20.85 12.58 -13.38
N ASN A 10 -21.56 11.64 -14.00
CA ASN A 10 -22.75 10.99 -13.43
C ASN A 10 -22.42 9.76 -12.57
N PHE A 11 -21.13 9.47 -12.32
CA PHE A 11 -20.75 8.35 -11.48
C PHE A 11 -21.10 8.64 -10.02
N PRO A 12 -21.92 7.81 -9.34
CA PRO A 12 -22.47 8.15 -8.02
C PRO A 12 -21.43 8.48 -6.95
N ALA A 13 -20.27 7.80 -6.98
CA ALA A 13 -19.20 8.04 -6.02
C ALA A 13 -18.23 9.16 -6.42
N CYS A 14 -18.38 9.77 -7.62
CA CYS A 14 -17.46 10.80 -8.11
C CYS A 14 -17.36 11.98 -7.15
N LYS A 15 -18.50 12.51 -6.68
CA LYS A 15 -18.51 13.65 -5.74
C LYS A 15 -17.84 13.33 -4.40
N GLY A 16 -18.02 12.11 -3.90
CA GLY A 16 -17.34 11.64 -2.69
C GLY A 16 -15.82 11.55 -2.89
N LEU A 17 -15.38 11.02 -4.03
CA LEU A 17 -13.95 10.94 -4.36
C LEU A 17 -13.33 12.31 -4.59
N GLU A 18 -14.01 13.21 -5.30
CA GLU A 18 -13.59 14.60 -5.52
C GLU A 18 -13.35 15.32 -4.19
N ALA A 19 -14.27 15.19 -3.24
CA ALA A 19 -14.13 15.75 -1.90
C ALA A 19 -12.93 15.16 -1.13
N LEU A 20 -12.72 13.84 -1.22
CA LEU A 20 -11.56 13.20 -0.60
C LEU A 20 -10.25 13.68 -1.24
N VAL A 21 -10.19 13.85 -2.56
CA VAL A 21 -8.99 14.35 -3.27
C VAL A 21 -8.69 15.79 -2.84
N HIS A 22 -9.71 16.66 -2.82
CA HIS A 22 -9.55 18.04 -2.39
C HIS A 22 -9.10 18.15 -0.92
N HIS A 23 -9.69 17.35 -0.03
CA HIS A 23 -9.23 17.29 1.35
C HIS A 23 -7.80 16.77 1.44
N PHE A 24 -7.50 15.68 0.75
CA PHE A 24 -6.19 15.05 0.80
C PHE A 24 -5.10 15.97 0.26
N SER A 25 -5.38 16.84 -0.72
CA SER A 25 -4.40 17.81 -1.25
C SER A 25 -4.17 19.02 -0.34
N GLY A 26 -5.12 19.37 0.54
CA GLY A 26 -5.01 20.50 1.48
C GLY A 26 -4.71 20.13 2.93
N CYS A 27 -4.94 18.88 3.34
CA CYS A 27 -4.79 18.48 4.73
C CYS A 27 -3.32 18.38 5.15
N LYS A 28 -2.96 18.98 6.29
CA LYS A 28 -1.60 19.00 6.85
C LYS A 28 -1.26 17.77 7.70
N THR A 29 -2.27 17.03 8.18
CA THR A 29 -2.10 15.87 9.05
C THR A 29 -2.12 14.56 8.24
N ARG A 30 -1.23 14.40 7.26
CA ARG A 30 -1.18 13.18 6.42
C ARG A 30 -0.27 12.13 7.04
N VAL A 31 -0.87 11.07 7.61
CA VAL A 31 -0.28 9.77 8.06
C VAL A 31 0.97 9.85 8.96
N PRO A 32 1.31 8.85 9.80
CA PRO A 32 0.50 8.04 10.71
C PRO A 32 -0.15 8.89 11.82
N GLY A 33 -1.35 8.50 12.28
CA GLY A 33 -2.18 9.29 13.21
C GLY A 33 -3.14 10.31 12.56
N GLY A 34 -3.05 10.50 11.24
CA GLY A 34 -3.84 11.48 10.48
C GLY A 34 -5.37 11.39 10.60
N CYS A 35 -6.06 12.38 10.04
CA CYS A 35 -7.52 12.49 10.11
C CYS A 35 -8.25 11.34 9.36
N GLY A 36 -9.54 11.17 9.64
CA GLY A 36 -10.36 10.11 9.04
C GLY A 36 -10.43 10.15 7.51
N HIS A 37 -10.56 11.34 6.91
CA HIS A 37 -10.62 11.50 5.45
C HIS A 37 -9.30 11.12 4.77
N CYS A 38 -8.16 11.54 5.35
CA CYS A 38 -6.84 11.14 4.85
C CYS A 38 -6.61 9.63 4.97
N LYS A 39 -7.04 9.00 6.07
CA LYS A 39 -6.96 7.54 6.24
C LYS A 39 -7.78 6.81 5.16
N ARG A 40 -9.01 7.25 4.91
CA ARG A 40 -9.86 6.66 3.87
C ARG A 40 -9.26 6.82 2.47
N MET A 41 -8.76 8.00 2.12
CA MET A 41 -8.07 8.20 0.84
C MET A 41 -6.85 7.30 0.71
N TRP A 42 -6.03 7.20 1.76
CA TRP A 42 -4.84 6.37 1.78
C TRP A 42 -5.16 4.89 1.52
N GLN A 43 -6.21 4.36 2.15
CA GLN A 43 -6.69 2.99 1.93
C GLN A 43 -7.14 2.76 0.49
N LEU A 44 -7.90 3.70 -0.10
CA LEU A 44 -8.34 3.59 -1.49
C LEU A 44 -7.15 3.53 -2.46
N LEU A 45 -6.14 4.37 -2.27
CA LEU A 45 -4.93 4.38 -3.08
C LEU A 45 -4.13 3.09 -2.91
N GLU A 46 -4.03 2.56 -1.69
CA GLU A 46 -3.36 1.30 -1.41
C GLU A 46 -4.04 0.11 -2.10
N ILE A 47 -5.37 0.02 -1.99
CA ILE A 47 -6.17 -1.02 -2.66
C ILE A 47 -5.99 -0.93 -4.17
N HIS A 48 -6.13 0.27 -4.75
CA HIS A 48 -5.92 0.48 -6.17
C HIS A 48 -4.54 -0.03 -6.62
N SER A 49 -3.48 0.30 -5.89
CA SER A 49 -2.10 -0.02 -6.26
C SER A 49 -1.81 -1.53 -6.27
N ARG A 50 -2.52 -2.31 -5.45
CA ARG A 50 -2.44 -3.79 -5.45
C ARG A 50 -3.07 -4.42 -6.69
N MET A 51 -4.12 -3.81 -7.22
CA MET A 51 -4.89 -4.34 -8.36
C MET A 51 -4.49 -3.72 -9.70
N CYS A 52 -3.80 -2.59 -9.68
CA CYS A 52 -3.42 -1.85 -10.87
C CYS A 52 -2.25 -2.53 -11.60
N ASN A 53 -2.45 -2.89 -12.87
CA ASN A 53 -1.41 -3.47 -13.73
C ASN A 53 -0.67 -2.42 -14.56
N GLU A 54 -1.24 -1.22 -14.70
CA GLU A 54 -0.64 -0.10 -15.41
C GLU A 54 0.49 0.54 -14.59
N ARG A 55 1.73 0.43 -15.06
CA ARG A 55 2.89 0.94 -14.32
C ARG A 55 3.15 2.43 -14.61
N ASP A 56 3.17 2.81 -15.88
CA ASP A 56 3.59 4.15 -16.31
C ASP A 56 2.44 4.99 -16.88
N SER A 57 1.34 4.35 -17.31
CA SER A 57 0.14 5.02 -17.83
C SER A 57 -0.90 5.36 -16.76
N CYS A 58 -0.74 4.83 -15.53
CA CYS A 58 -1.73 4.99 -14.48
C CYS A 58 -1.85 6.45 -14.06
N LYS A 59 -3.05 7.00 -14.18
CA LYS A 59 -3.36 8.40 -13.83
C LYS A 59 -3.71 8.60 -12.36
N VAL A 60 -3.80 7.52 -11.56
CA VAL A 60 -4.14 7.62 -10.14
C VAL A 60 -2.92 8.10 -9.36
N PRO A 61 -3.03 9.20 -8.60
CA PRO A 61 -1.92 9.76 -7.85
C PRO A 61 -1.39 8.75 -6.82
N LEU A 62 -0.07 8.77 -6.57
CA LEU A 62 0.63 7.90 -5.63
C LEU A 62 0.58 6.39 -5.94
N CYS A 63 -0.10 5.93 -6.99
CA CYS A 63 -0.19 4.50 -7.33
C CYS A 63 1.20 3.84 -7.40
N ARG A 64 2.14 4.47 -8.12
CA ARG A 64 3.53 4.01 -8.21
C ARG A 64 4.23 3.94 -6.85
N HIS A 65 4.07 4.96 -6.01
CA HIS A 65 4.69 5.01 -4.68
C HIS A 65 4.22 3.85 -3.80
N PHE A 66 2.91 3.58 -3.79
CA PHE A 66 2.34 2.46 -3.05
C PHE A 66 2.82 1.11 -3.59
N LYS A 67 2.89 0.95 -4.92
CA LYS A 67 3.40 -0.28 -5.55
C LYS A 67 4.84 -0.55 -5.14
N GLU A 68 5.70 0.47 -5.17
CA GLU A 68 7.09 0.37 -4.71
C GLU A 68 7.17 0.00 -3.22
N LYS A 69 6.35 0.64 -2.38
CA LYS A 69 6.27 0.33 -0.94
C LYS A 69 5.87 -1.13 -0.68
N ILE A 70 4.85 -1.63 -1.38
CA ILE A 70 4.40 -3.03 -1.28
C ILE A 70 5.51 -3.98 -1.69
N GLN A 71 6.19 -3.71 -2.82
CA GLN A 71 7.29 -4.55 -3.29
C GLN A 71 8.45 -4.59 -2.28
N GLN A 72 8.81 -3.45 -1.69
CA GLN A 72 9.83 -3.38 -0.65
C GLN A 72 9.42 -4.17 0.59
N GLN A 73 8.14 -4.08 1.00
CA GLN A 73 7.61 -4.83 2.14
C GLN A 73 7.69 -6.34 1.89
N CYS A 74 7.24 -6.83 0.72
CA CYS A 74 7.32 -8.24 0.38
C CYS A 74 8.75 -8.77 0.43
N LYS A 75 9.74 -8.02 -0.09
CA LYS A 75 11.16 -8.40 -0.03
C LYS A 75 11.68 -8.51 1.41
N LYS A 76 11.29 -7.56 2.28
CA LYS A 76 11.65 -7.59 3.71
C LYS A 76 11.04 -8.79 4.40
N ASP A 77 9.78 -9.08 4.14
CA ASP A 77 9.06 -10.21 4.73
C ASP A 77 9.65 -11.55 4.27
N GLU A 78 10.00 -11.66 2.99
CA GLU A 78 10.69 -12.84 2.45
C GLU A 78 12.05 -13.08 3.12
N THR A 79 12.84 -12.01 3.31
CA THR A 79 14.14 -12.09 3.99
C THR A 79 13.99 -12.55 5.44
N LYS A 80 13.01 -11.97 6.16
CA LYS A 80 12.68 -12.35 7.54
C LYS A 80 12.22 -13.81 7.60
N TRP A 81 11.38 -14.24 6.67
CA TRP A 81 10.91 -15.62 6.58
C TRP A 81 12.05 -16.60 6.40
N LYS A 82 12.97 -16.35 5.46
CA LYS A 82 14.16 -17.20 5.24
C LYS A 82 15.01 -17.35 6.49
N LEU A 83 15.24 -16.25 7.22
CA LEU A 83 15.98 -16.29 8.49
C LEU A 83 15.28 -17.17 9.54
N LEU A 84 13.96 -17.02 9.67
CA LEU A 84 13.17 -17.81 10.62
C LEU A 84 13.22 -19.31 10.28
N VAL A 85 13.06 -19.66 9.01
CA VAL A 85 13.15 -21.06 8.54
C VAL A 85 14.54 -21.64 8.82
N ASN A 86 15.62 -20.90 8.53
CA ASN A 86 16.99 -21.35 8.82
C ASN A 86 17.22 -21.63 10.31
N LYS A 87 16.67 -20.78 11.20
CA LYS A 87 16.75 -21.01 12.66
C LYS A 87 16.00 -22.27 13.09
N VAL A 88 14.82 -22.53 12.52
CA VAL A 88 14.03 -23.74 12.81
C VAL A 88 14.77 -24.99 12.34
N ILE A 89 15.35 -24.96 11.13
CA ILE A 89 16.18 -26.06 10.63
C ILE A 89 17.37 -26.29 11.56
N ALA A 90 18.13 -25.24 11.92
CA ALA A 90 19.26 -25.37 12.84
C ALA A 90 18.88 -25.95 14.21
N ALA A 91 17.73 -25.57 14.77
CA ALA A 91 17.23 -26.12 16.04
C ALA A 91 16.82 -27.59 15.92
N LYS A 92 16.08 -27.95 14.85
CA LYS A 92 15.79 -29.35 14.50
C LYS A 92 17.09 -30.14 14.37
N ASN A 93 18.11 -29.48 13.84
CA ASN A 93 19.43 -30.04 13.65
C ASN A 93 20.26 -30.23 14.91
N GLY A 94 20.16 -29.33 15.88
CA GLY A 94 20.69 -29.59 17.22
C GLY A 94 19.95 -30.73 17.91
N SER A 95 18.64 -30.83 17.74
CA SER A 95 17.82 -31.83 18.45
C SER A 95 18.07 -33.27 18.00
N TYR A 96 18.31 -33.53 16.71
CA TYR A 96 18.69 -34.87 16.27
C TYR A 96 20.09 -35.27 16.75
N LEU A 97 21.00 -34.32 16.96
CA LEU A 97 22.34 -34.60 17.46
C LEU A 97 22.32 -34.99 18.95
N PHE A 98 21.32 -34.51 19.69
CA PHE A 98 21.07 -34.87 21.09
C PHE A 98 20.31 -36.18 21.26
N SER A 99 19.49 -36.58 20.28
CA SER A 99 18.69 -37.82 20.36
C SER A 99 19.43 -39.09 19.92
N SER A 100 20.68 -38.98 19.45
CA SER A 100 21.52 -40.10 18.99
C SER A 100 22.66 -40.47 19.95
N ARG A 101 22.58 -40.06 21.22
CA ARG A 101 23.47 -40.52 22.30
C ARG A 101 22.72 -41.40 23.29
#